data_AF-A0A965I1E6-F1
#
_entry.id   AF-A0A965I1E6-F1
#
_cell.length_a   1.000
_cell.length_b   1.000
_cell.length_c   1.000
_cell.angle_alpha   90.00
_cell.angle_beta   90.00
_cell.angle_gamma   90.00
#
_symmetry.space_group_name_H-M   'P 1'
#
loop_
_entity.id
_entity.type
_entity.pdbx_description
1 polymer ?
#
loop_
_entity_poly.entity_id
_entity_poly.type
_entity_poly.pdbx_seq_one_letter_code
_entity_poly.pdbx_strand_id
1 'polypeptide(L)'
;MTQTKKWFLSLTLMTLLMGLSGCDILSRFFEETYLCETPDAIAHRISFNEEFVGGKLHIESKEGDLTVVIDSLTDDELAANTPWGRLIIDRQTGKVGFIKAATYTSTNCRKALLQM
;
A
#
# COMPACT_ATOMS: atom_id res chain seq x y z
N MET A 1 -15.83 49.61 -33.20
CA MET A 1 -14.54 49.14 -32.63
C MET A 1 -14.82 47.94 -31.72
N THR A 2 -15.26 46.80 -32.28
CA THR A 2 -15.93 45.74 -31.50
C THR A 2 -15.81 44.33 -32.10
N GLN A 3 -14.89 44.09 -33.04
CA GLN A 3 -14.82 42.80 -33.74
C GLN A 3 -13.65 41.90 -33.30
N THR A 4 -12.61 42.45 -32.68
CA THR A 4 -11.39 41.70 -32.30
C THR A 4 -11.49 40.98 -30.95
N LYS A 5 -12.45 41.35 -30.08
CA LYS A 5 -12.61 40.75 -28.74
C LYS A 5 -13.26 39.36 -28.74
N LYS A 6 -14.06 39.02 -29.75
CA LYS A 6 -14.77 37.73 -29.80
C LYS A 6 -13.86 36.54 -30.15
N TRP A 7 -12.83 36.78 -30.96
CA TRP A 7 -11.88 35.74 -31.36
C TRP A 7 -10.91 35.36 -30.23
N PHE A 8 -10.52 36.32 -29.40
CA PHE A 8 -9.64 36.06 -28.26
C PHE A 8 -10.31 35.23 -27.16
N LEU A 9 -11.62 35.38 -26.94
CA LEU A 9 -12.35 34.58 -25.94
C LEU A 9 -12.55 33.12 -26.37
N SER A 10 -12.64 32.86 -27.68
CA SER A 10 -12.83 31.50 -28.18
C SER A 10 -11.53 30.68 -28.12
N LEU A 11 -10.38 31.34 -28.24
CA LEU A 11 -9.07 30.68 -28.27
C LEU A 11 -8.61 30.23 -26.87
N THR A 12 -8.97 30.99 -25.83
CA THR A 12 -8.69 30.63 -24.42
C THR A 12 -9.59 29.50 -23.92
N LEU A 13 -10.83 29.40 -24.40
CA LEU A 13 -11.73 28.31 -23.99
C LEU A 13 -11.29 26.95 -24.56
N MET A 14 -10.72 26.94 -25.77
CA MET A 14 -10.29 25.71 -26.45
C MET A 14 -8.97 25.15 -25.91
N THR A 15 -8.10 26.00 -25.34
CA THR A 15 -6.84 25.59 -24.69
C THR A 15 -7.05 25.02 -23.28
N LEU A 16 -8.11 25.44 -22.56
CA LEU A 16 -8.47 24.84 -21.27
C LEU A 16 -8.99 23.39 -21.40
N LEU A 17 -9.63 23.04 -22.52
CA LEU A 17 -10.21 21.71 -22.72
C LEU A 17 -9.17 20.64 -23.12
N MET A 18 -8.03 21.03 -23.69
CA MET A 18 -6.94 20.11 -24.04
C MET A 18 -6.00 19.78 -22.88
N GLY A 19 -6.12 20.47 -21.74
CA GLY A 19 -5.33 20.20 -20.53
C GLY A 19 -5.88 19.06 -19.66
N LEU A 20 -7.08 18.54 -19.94
CA LEU A 20 -7.75 17.50 -19.14
C LEU A 20 -7.51 16.06 -19.66
N SER A 21 -6.79 15.89 -20.77
CA SER A 21 -6.46 14.56 -21.32
C SER A 21 -5.17 13.96 -20.75
N GLY A 22 -4.61 14.54 -19.68
CA GLY A 22 -3.42 14.05 -19.01
C GLY A 22 -3.70 13.74 -17.55
N CYS A 23 -4.54 12.74 -17.29
CA CYS A 23 -4.69 12.19 -15.95
C CYS A 23 -4.53 10.66 -15.98
N ASP A 24 -3.38 10.19 -16.47
CA ASP A 24 -2.87 8.82 -16.25
C ASP A 24 -2.40 8.60 -14.79
N ILE A 25 -2.92 9.39 -13.84
CA ILE A 25 -2.59 9.30 -12.41
C ILE A 25 -3.42 8.21 -11.72
N LEU A 26 -4.51 7.74 -12.32
CA LEU A 26 -5.38 6.74 -11.70
C LEU A 26 -4.87 5.29 -11.83
N SER A 27 -3.89 4.96 -12.67
CA SER A 27 -3.53 3.56 -12.94
C SER A 27 -2.44 2.95 -12.02
N ARG A 28 -2.11 3.55 -10.87
CA ARG A 28 -0.94 3.13 -10.07
C ARG A 28 -1.13 3.00 -8.56
N PHE A 29 -2.37 3.03 -8.06
CA PHE A 29 -2.60 2.80 -6.63
C PHE A 29 -2.80 1.30 -6.37
N PHE A 30 -1.72 0.64 -5.98
CA PHE A 30 -1.74 -0.70 -5.40
C PHE A 30 -1.57 -0.57 -3.89
N GLU A 31 -2.49 -1.14 -3.12
CA GLU A 31 -2.31 -1.34 -1.68
C GLU A 31 -2.70 -2.77 -1.32
N GLU A 32 -1.73 -3.52 -0.80
CA GLU A 32 -1.95 -4.84 -0.21
C GLU A 32 -2.05 -4.69 1.29
N THR A 33 -3.14 -5.20 1.87
CA THR A 33 -3.44 -5.12 3.30
C THR A 33 -3.77 -6.49 3.87
N TYR A 34 -3.29 -6.77 5.09
CA TYR A 34 -3.62 -7.95 5.88
C TYR A 34 -4.30 -7.51 7.17
N LEU A 35 -5.53 -7.96 7.39
CA LEU A 35 -6.35 -7.62 8.57
C LEU A 35 -6.45 -8.82 9.50
N CYS A 36 -5.93 -8.69 10.70
CA CYS A 36 -5.85 -9.75 11.70
C CYS A 36 -6.85 -9.46 12.83
N GLU A 37 -8.03 -10.09 12.78
CA GLU A 37 -9.15 -9.83 13.71
C GLU A 37 -9.01 -10.55 15.06
N THR A 38 -7.92 -11.31 15.27
CA THR A 38 -7.75 -12.04 16.54
C THR A 38 -7.23 -11.11 17.64
N PRO A 39 -7.81 -11.14 18.86
CA PRO A 39 -7.42 -10.26 19.95
C PRO A 39 -5.97 -10.47 20.41
N ASP A 40 -5.41 -11.66 20.23
CA ASP A 40 -4.03 -11.97 20.62
C ASP A 40 -3.00 -11.80 19.50
N ALA A 41 -3.41 -11.25 18.33
CA ALA A 41 -2.47 -10.97 17.26
C ALA A 41 -1.49 -9.86 17.66
N ILE A 42 -0.22 -10.07 17.29
CA ILE A 42 0.85 -9.06 17.45
C ILE A 42 0.57 -7.84 16.57
N ALA A 43 -0.03 -8.03 15.38
CA ALA A 43 -0.44 -6.94 14.49
C ALA A 43 -1.93 -7.06 14.17
N HIS A 44 -2.64 -5.93 14.07
CA HIS A 44 -4.05 -5.87 13.69
C HIS A 44 -4.22 -5.57 12.21
N ARG A 45 -3.36 -4.73 11.66
CA ARG A 45 -3.33 -4.40 10.23
C ARG A 45 -1.89 -4.30 9.77
N ILE A 46 -1.62 -4.86 8.61
CA ILE A 46 -0.35 -4.69 7.91
C ILE A 46 -0.68 -4.22 6.50
N SER A 47 -0.10 -3.11 6.04
CA SER A 47 -0.33 -2.61 4.68
C SER A 47 0.95 -2.12 4.02
N PHE A 48 0.99 -2.24 2.70
CA PHE A 48 2.07 -1.70 1.87
C PHE A 48 1.56 -1.40 0.47
N ASN A 49 2.15 -0.39 -0.14
CA ASN A 49 1.86 0.07 -1.50
C ASN A 49 3.08 -0.03 -2.44
N GLU A 50 4.21 -0.49 -1.91
CA GLU A 50 5.48 -0.64 -2.61
C GLU A 50 5.84 -2.12 -2.70
N GLU A 51 5.52 -2.78 -3.83
CA GLU A 51 5.76 -4.22 -4.04
C GLU A 51 7.20 -4.49 -4.51
N PHE A 52 8.20 -4.07 -3.72
CA PHE A 52 9.62 -4.36 -3.97
C PHE A 52 10.44 -4.40 -2.66
N VAL A 53 11.59 -5.10 -2.69
CA VAL A 53 12.55 -5.12 -1.56
C VAL A 53 13.12 -3.73 -1.34
N GLY A 54 13.10 -3.25 -0.10
CA GLY A 54 13.40 -1.86 0.24
C GLY A 54 12.17 -0.95 0.34
N GLY A 55 11.00 -1.44 -0.11
CA GLY A 55 9.73 -0.76 0.05
C GLY A 55 9.28 -0.70 1.52
N LYS A 56 8.37 0.21 1.83
CA LYS A 56 7.86 0.40 3.20
C LYS A 56 6.60 -0.41 3.46
N LEU A 57 6.55 -0.98 4.65
CA LEU A 57 5.41 -1.70 5.19
C LEU A 57 4.98 -1.02 6.50
N HIS A 58 3.69 -0.75 6.63
CA HIS A 58 3.06 -0.19 7.82
C HIS A 58 2.38 -1.30 8.61
N ILE A 59 2.58 -1.30 9.92
CA ILE A 59 2.03 -2.27 10.85
C ILE A 59 1.32 -1.52 11.97
N GLU A 60 0.02 -1.70 12.07
CA GLU A 60 -0.79 -1.22 13.19
C GLU A 60 -0.88 -2.35 14.22
N SER A 61 -0.51 -2.06 15.46
CA SER A 61 -0.48 -3.05 16.55
C SER A 61 -1.00 -2.47 17.87
N LYS A 62 -1.23 -3.32 18.87
CA LYS A 62 -1.52 -2.87 20.24
C LYS A 62 -0.39 -2.08 20.88
N GLU A 63 0.85 -2.35 20.47
CA GLU A 63 2.04 -1.71 21.02
C GLU A 63 2.32 -0.35 20.33
N GLY A 64 1.62 -0.06 19.24
CA GLY A 64 1.74 1.16 18.45
C GLY A 64 1.94 0.88 16.96
N ASP A 65 1.86 1.95 16.18
CA ASP A 65 2.08 1.89 14.74
C ASP A 65 3.57 1.89 14.42
N LEU A 66 3.95 1.07 13.45
CA LEU A 66 5.33 0.86 13.05
C LEU A 66 5.46 0.92 11.53
N THR A 67 6.50 1.58 11.05
CA THR A 67 6.94 1.46 9.65
C THR A 67 8.24 0.67 9.60
N VAL A 68 8.26 -0.40 8.82
CA VAL A 68 9.45 -1.21 8.55
C VAL A 68 9.73 -1.28 7.07
N VAL A 69 10.92 -1.77 6.73
CA VAL A 69 11.36 -1.99 5.36
C VAL A 69 11.19 -3.46 5.01
N ILE A 70 10.74 -3.73 3.78
CA ILE A 70 10.62 -5.08 3.24
C ILE A 70 12.03 -5.60 2.95
N ASP A 71 12.41 -6.69 3.61
CA ASP A 71 13.73 -7.32 3.45
C ASP A 71 13.73 -8.37 2.34
N SER A 72 12.60 -9.06 2.17
CA SER A 72 12.42 -10.11 1.18
C SER A 72 10.99 -10.08 0.66
N LEU A 73 10.84 -10.22 -0.65
CA LEU A 73 9.55 -10.27 -1.32
C LEU A 73 9.59 -11.25 -2.48
N THR A 74 8.66 -12.19 -2.46
CA THR A 74 8.35 -13.10 -3.56
C THR A 74 6.84 -13.08 -3.81
N ASP A 75 6.38 -13.83 -4.81
CA ASP A 75 4.94 -13.99 -5.08
C ASP A 75 4.22 -14.68 -3.91
N ASP A 76 4.93 -15.52 -3.15
CA ASP A 76 4.37 -16.35 -2.08
C ASP A 76 4.65 -15.81 -0.68
N GLU A 77 5.73 -15.06 -0.48
CA GLU A 77 6.19 -14.65 0.84
C GLU A 77 6.67 -13.19 0.87
N LEU A 78 6.30 -12.48 1.93
CA LEU A 78 6.93 -11.21 2.31
C LEU A 78 7.58 -11.38 3.68
N ALA A 79 8.80 -10.87 3.85
CA ALA A 79 9.45 -10.83 5.16
C ALA A 79 10.08 -9.46 5.46
N ALA A 80 10.02 -9.06 6.74
CA ALA A 80 10.60 -7.83 7.24
C ALA A 80 11.07 -8.00 8.70
N ASN A 81 12.18 -7.38 9.08
CA ASN A 81 12.60 -7.33 10.47
C ASN A 81 11.92 -6.16 11.19
N THR A 82 11.32 -6.45 12.34
CA THR A 82 10.69 -5.47 13.22
C THR A 82 11.38 -5.49 14.60
N PRO A 83 11.17 -4.47 15.45
CA PRO A 83 11.62 -4.52 16.85
C PRO A 83 11.03 -5.70 17.64
N TRP A 84 9.90 -6.27 17.18
CA TRP A 84 9.23 -7.39 17.83
C TRP A 84 9.75 -8.75 17.38
N GLY A 85 10.50 -8.80 16.28
CA GLY A 85 11.01 -10.02 15.68
C GLY A 85 10.96 -9.98 14.15
N ARG A 86 11.18 -11.13 13.52
CA ARG A 86 11.04 -11.24 12.07
C ARG A 86 9.58 -11.49 11.71
N LEU A 87 8.97 -10.56 10.99
CA LEU A 87 7.67 -10.71 10.35
C LEU A 87 7.83 -11.55 9.08
N ILE A 88 6.94 -12.52 8.90
CA ILE A 88 6.79 -13.32 7.68
C ILE A 88 5.31 -13.37 7.34
N ILE A 89 4.98 -13.08 6.08
CA ILE A 89 3.62 -13.14 5.58
C ILE A 89 3.59 -14.12 4.41
N ASP A 90 2.80 -15.17 4.56
CA ASP A 90 2.43 -16.05 3.46
C ASP A 90 1.32 -15.34 2.66
N ARG A 91 1.67 -14.89 1.47
CA ARG A 91 0.82 -14.09 0.58
C ARG A 91 -0.26 -14.92 -0.11
N GLN A 92 -0.09 -16.24 -0.17
CA GLN A 92 -1.07 -17.18 -0.74
C GLN A 92 -2.18 -17.46 0.26
N THR A 93 -1.82 -17.70 1.53
CA THR A 93 -2.79 -18.09 2.56
C THR A 93 -3.30 -16.93 3.41
N GLY A 94 -2.62 -15.78 3.39
CA GLY A 94 -2.94 -14.67 4.30
C GLY A 94 -2.41 -14.87 5.73
N LYS A 95 -1.59 -15.90 5.94
CA LYS A 95 -1.05 -16.22 7.26
C LYS A 95 0.10 -15.28 7.60
N VAL A 96 -0.02 -14.59 8.73
CA VAL A 96 0.99 -13.66 9.24
C VAL A 96 1.67 -14.30 10.44
N GLY A 97 2.99 -14.39 10.38
CA GLY A 97 3.85 -15.00 11.37
C GLY A 97 4.91 -14.05 11.91
N PHE A 98 5.28 -14.24 13.17
CA PHE A 98 6.37 -13.55 13.84
C PHE A 98 7.33 -14.55 14.47
N ILE A 99 8.62 -14.40 14.18
CA ILE A 99 9.70 -15.16 14.82
C ILE A 99 10.41 -14.26 15.82
N LYS A 100 10.36 -14.61 17.10
CA LYS A 100 11.07 -13.92 18.19
C LYS A 100 11.75 -14.95 19.09
N ALA A 101 13.05 -14.79 19.33
CA ALA A 101 13.82 -15.65 20.25
C ALA A 101 13.56 -17.16 20.06
N ALA A 102 13.65 -17.64 18.81
CA ALA A 102 13.37 -19.02 18.39
C ALA A 102 11.91 -19.51 18.55
N THR A 103 10.98 -18.66 18.97
CA THR A 103 9.54 -18.96 18.98
C THR A 103 8.88 -18.42 17.73
N TYR A 104 8.05 -19.23 17.08
CA TYR A 104 7.22 -18.83 15.94
C TYR A 104 5.75 -18.78 16.37
N THR A 105 5.13 -17.62 16.20
CA THR A 105 3.69 -17.42 16.43
C THR A 105 3.06 -16.94 15.14
N SER A 106 1.87 -17.47 14.81
CA SER A 106 1.19 -17.09 13.58
C SER A 106 -0.31 -16.97 13.75
N THR A 107 -0.91 -16.06 13.01
CA THR A 107 -2.34 -15.80 12.94
C THR A 107 -2.78 -15.79 11.48
N ASN A 108 -3.99 -16.29 11.21
CA ASN A 108 -4.60 -16.14 9.90
C ASN A 108 -5.21 -14.74 9.79
N CYS A 109 -4.83 -13.99 8.75
CA CYS A 109 -5.32 -12.65 8.51
C CYS A 109 -6.04 -12.62 7.17
N ARG A 110 -7.05 -11.75 7.06
CA ARG A 110 -7.76 -11.54 5.81
C ARG A 110 -6.92 -10.63 4.91
N LYS A 111 -6.48 -11.17 3.78
CA LYS A 111 -5.85 -10.39 2.72
C LYS A 111 -6.90 -9.54 1.99
N ALA A 112 -6.60 -8.27 1.80
CA ALA A 112 -7.37 -7.31 1.02
C ALA A 112 -6.43 -6.63 0.03
N LEU A 113 -6.82 -6.62 -1.25
CA LEU A 113 -6.08 -5.98 -2.33
C LEU A 113 -6.93 -4.82 -2.84
N LEU A 114 -6.37 -3.62 -2.75
CA LEU A 114 -6.94 -2.44 -3.38
C LEU A 114 -6.13 -2.16 -4.64
N GLN A 115 -6.78 -2.29 -5.78
CA GLN A 115 -6.27 -1.87 -7.08
C GLN A 115 -7.32 -0.91 -7.65
N MET A 116 -6.95 0.36 -7.80
CA MET A 116 -7.79 1.39 -8.43
C MET A 116 -7.30 1.70 -9.84
#